data_AF-A0A1Y4RAA5-F1
#
_entry.id   AF-A0A1Y4RAA5-F1
#
_cell.length_a   1.000
_cell.length_b   1.000
_cell.length_c   1.000
_cell.angle_alpha   90.00
_cell.angle_beta   90.00
_cell.angle_gamma   90.00
#
_symmetry.space_group_name_H-M   'P 1'
#
loop_
_entity.id
_entity.type
_entity.pdbx_description
1 polymer ?
#
loop_
_entity_poly.entity_id
_entity_poly.type
_entity_poly.pdbx_seq_one_letter_code
_entity_poly.pdbx_strand_id
1 'polypeptide(L)'
;MNSQDTRHGIMITLGGTLIGALLYIFALSLDNHFVIITNYIIAMILYTCSFLAAFQQYKKMSSHLMISILILIIIVLAISTYSFVSIFL
;
A
#
# COMPACT_ATOMS: atom_id res chain seq x y z
N MET A 1 11.17 -13.08 20.61
CA MET A 1 11.46 -12.00 19.64
C MET A 1 10.84 -10.73 20.18
N ASN A 2 11.57 -9.61 20.18
CA ASN A 2 11.22 -8.41 20.95
C ASN A 2 9.95 -7.75 20.38
N SER A 3 8.99 -7.42 21.25
CA SER A 3 7.72 -6.74 20.90
C SER A 3 7.92 -5.48 20.04
N GLN A 4 9.08 -4.82 20.19
CA GLN A 4 9.46 -3.63 19.43
C GLN A 4 9.71 -3.90 17.95
N ASP A 5 10.31 -5.04 17.59
CA ASP A 5 10.60 -5.38 16.18
C ASP A 5 9.30 -5.63 15.40
N THR A 6 8.31 -6.23 16.07
CA THR A 6 6.99 -6.48 15.49
C THR A 6 6.23 -5.19 15.25
N ARG A 7 6.28 -4.24 16.20
CA ARG A 7 5.65 -2.92 16.07
C ARG A 7 6.30 -2.07 14.98
N HIS A 8 7.62 -2.13 14.86
CA HIS A 8 8.36 -1.36 13.87
C HIS A 8 8.00 -1.77 12.44
N GLY A 9 7.91 -3.08 12.16
CA GLY A 9 7.51 -3.53 10.82
C GLY A 9 6.03 -3.26 10.50
N ILE A 10 5.12 -3.27 11.51
CA ILE A 10 3.74 -2.81 11.33
C ILE A 10 3.71 -1.32 10.94
N MET A 11 4.52 -0.51 11.62
CA MET A 11 4.59 0.92 11.36
C MET A 11 5.14 1.22 9.96
N ILE A 12 6.16 0.49 9.51
CA ILE A 12 6.72 0.64 8.15
C ILE A 12 5.70 0.22 7.09
N THR A 13 5.00 -0.91 7.29
CA THR A 13 4.02 -1.43 6.34
C THR A 13 2.81 -0.51 6.21
N LEU A 14 2.20 -0.11 7.33
CA LEU A 14 1.10 0.84 7.32
C LEU A 14 1.54 2.21 6.79
N GLY A 15 2.73 2.69 7.19
CA GLY A 15 3.28 3.96 6.71
C GLY A 15 3.50 3.96 5.20
N GLY A 16 4.11 2.92 4.65
CA GLY A 16 4.31 2.78 3.20
C GLY A 16 3.00 2.73 2.43
N THR A 17 2.00 2.02 2.97
CA THR A 17 0.66 1.95 2.36
C THR A 17 -0.03 3.32 2.39
N LEU A 18 0.10 4.05 3.49
CA LEU A 18 -0.49 5.38 3.66
C LEU A 18 0.14 6.43 2.73
N ILE A 19 1.48 6.41 2.61
CA ILE A 19 2.22 7.28 1.69
C ILE A 19 1.83 6.98 0.23
N GLY A 20 1.74 5.70 -0.15
CA GLY A 20 1.29 5.31 -1.48
C GLY A 20 -0.12 5.82 -1.80
N ALA A 21 -1.05 5.71 -0.84
CA ALA A 21 -2.41 6.19 -1.00
C ALA A 21 -2.49 7.72 -1.13
N LEU A 22 -1.75 8.45 -0.30
CA LEU A 22 -1.70 9.91 -0.37
C LEU A 22 -1.12 10.40 -1.70
N LEU A 23 -0.03 9.79 -2.17
CA LEU A 23 0.56 10.12 -3.48
C LEU A 23 -0.44 9.88 -4.62
N TYR A 24 -1.17 8.77 -4.56
CA TYR A 24 -2.17 8.45 -5.57
C TYR A 24 -3.34 9.45 -5.57
N ILE A 25 -3.92 9.74 -4.40
CA ILE A 25 -5.02 10.72 -4.26
C ILE A 25 -4.58 12.12 -4.69
N PHE A 26 -3.36 12.53 -4.31
CA PHE A 26 -2.80 13.80 -4.75
C PHE A 26 -2.66 13.87 -6.27
N ALA A 27 -2.20 12.79 -6.89
CA ALA A 27 -2.08 12.72 -8.34
C ALA A 27 -3.45 12.78 -9.04
N LEU A 28 -4.47 12.13 -8.50
CA LEU A 28 -5.85 12.21 -9.00
C LEU A 28 -6.42 13.63 -8.96
N SER A 29 -5.98 14.44 -7.98
CA SER A 29 -6.38 15.86 -7.90
C SER A 29 -5.71 16.73 -8.98
N LEU A 30 -4.73 16.21 -9.73
CA LEU A 30 -4.05 16.94 -10.80
C LEU A 30 -4.66 16.55 -12.15
N ASP A 31 -5.06 17.56 -12.94
CA ASP A 31 -5.63 17.39 -14.29
C ASP A 31 -4.62 16.97 -15.37
N ASN A 32 -3.49 16.36 -14.98
CA ASN A 32 -2.44 15.93 -15.90
C ASN A 32 -2.27 14.41 -15.89
N HIS A 33 -2.68 13.79 -17.00
CA HIS A 33 -2.67 12.34 -17.18
C HIS A 33 -1.26 11.73 -17.01
N PHE A 34 -0.20 12.43 -17.44
CA PHE A 34 1.17 11.94 -17.29
C PHE A 34 1.60 11.87 -15.82
N VAL A 35 1.17 12.85 -15.02
CA VAL A 35 1.46 12.91 -13.58
C VAL A 35 0.65 11.87 -12.82
N ILE A 36 -0.60 11.64 -13.21
CA ILE A 36 -1.45 10.55 -12.68
C ILE A 36 -0.78 9.19 -12.90
N ILE A 37 -0.35 8.89 -14.12
CA ILE A 37 0.29 7.61 -14.47
C ILE A 37 1.57 7.41 -13.66
N THR A 38 2.44 8.43 -13.61
CA THR A 38 3.73 8.33 -12.91
C THR A 38 3.55 8.08 -11.42
N ASN A 39 2.67 8.85 -10.76
CA ASN A 39 2.38 8.67 -9.34
C ASN A 39 1.65 7.36 -9.04
N TYR A 40 0.79 6.88 -9.94
CA TYR A 40 0.17 5.57 -9.82
C TYR A 40 1.21 4.45 -9.82
N ILE A 41 2.20 4.50 -10.72
CA ILE A 41 3.31 3.52 -10.74
C ILE A 41 4.08 3.55 -9.41
N ILE A 42 4.40 4.74 -8.90
CA ILE A 42 5.09 4.90 -7.61
C ILE A 42 4.24 4.33 -6.46
N ALA A 43 2.94 4.61 -6.43
CA ALA A 43 2.02 4.10 -5.43
C ALA A 43 1.93 2.55 -5.48
N MET A 44 1.88 1.96 -6.66
CA MET A 44 1.86 0.49 -6.82
C MET A 44 3.15 -0.17 -6.32
N ILE A 45 4.31 0.45 -6.55
CA ILE A 45 5.59 -0.02 -5.99
C ILE A 45 5.54 0.03 -4.47
N LEU A 46 5.06 1.13 -3.88
CA LEU A 46 4.93 1.29 -2.43
C LEU A 46 3.96 0.28 -1.81
N TYR A 47 2.83 0.02 -2.45
CA TYR A 47 1.89 -1.02 -2.01
C TYR A 47 2.52 -2.40 -2.06
N THR A 48 3.29 -2.71 -3.11
CA THR A 48 3.98 -3.99 -3.25
C THR A 48 5.06 -4.17 -2.17
N CYS A 49 5.86 -3.13 -1.90
CA CYS A 49 6.84 -3.13 -0.82
C CYS A 49 6.18 -3.29 0.55
N SER A 50 5.06 -2.60 0.78
CA SER A 50 4.29 -2.68 2.03
C SER A 50 3.68 -4.06 2.22
N PHE A 51 3.15 -4.66 1.14
CA PHE A 51 2.64 -6.02 1.15
C PHE A 51 3.75 -7.02 1.48
N LEU A 52 4.90 -6.90 0.83
CA LEU A 52 6.02 -7.82 1.03
C LEU A 52 6.58 -7.73 2.45
N ALA A 53 6.70 -6.51 3.01
CA ALA A 53 7.11 -6.32 4.40
C ALA A 53 6.08 -6.90 5.39
N ALA A 54 4.78 -6.72 5.13
CA ALA A 54 3.72 -7.32 5.97
C ALA A 54 3.73 -8.85 5.87
N PHE A 55 3.98 -9.39 4.68
CA PHE A 55 4.04 -10.83 4.44
C PHE A 55 5.26 -11.49 5.08
N GLN A 56 6.44 -10.85 5.01
CA GLN A 56 7.63 -11.32 5.73
C GLN A 56 7.39 -11.36 7.25
N GLN A 57 6.67 -10.38 7.77
CA GLN A 57 6.37 -10.28 9.19
C GLN A 57 5.30 -11.30 9.62
N TYR A 58 4.28 -11.53 8.78
CA TYR A 58 3.33 -12.63 8.93
C TYR A 58 4.02 -14.00 8.97
N LYS A 59 4.98 -14.25 8.06
CA LYS A 59 5.72 -15.51 8.03
C LYS A 59 6.52 -15.76 9.32
N LYS A 60 7.01 -14.69 9.94
CA LYS A 60 7.73 -14.76 11.24
C LYS A 60 6.77 -14.90 12.42
N MET A 61 5.54 -14.40 12.31
CA MET A 61 4.55 -14.44 13.37
C MET A 61 3.15 -14.45 12.77
N SER A 62 2.52 -15.62 12.75
CA SER A 62 1.16 -15.82 12.25
C SER A 62 0.14 -15.25 13.24
N SER A 63 0.04 -13.92 13.27
CA SER A 63 -0.93 -13.19 14.08
C SER A 63 -2.09 -12.74 13.20
N HIS A 64 -3.31 -12.83 13.73
CA HIS A 64 -4.52 -12.35 13.06
C HIS A 64 -4.41 -10.88 12.63
N LEU A 65 -3.69 -10.04 13.38
CA LEU A 65 -3.43 -8.64 13.02
C LEU A 65 -2.67 -8.49 11.70
N MET A 66 -1.68 -9.35 11.43
CA MET A 66 -0.90 -9.30 10.19
C MET A 66 -1.73 -9.70 8.97
N ILE A 67 -2.62 -10.69 9.15
CA ILE A 67 -3.56 -11.09 8.11
C ILE A 67 -4.50 -9.93 7.77
N SER A 68 -5.02 -9.22 8.77
CA SER A 68 -5.85 -8.03 8.56
C SER A 68 -5.12 -6.93 7.79
N ILE A 69 -3.84 -6.68 8.10
CA ILE A 69 -3.01 -5.69 7.37
C ILE A 69 -2.78 -6.12 5.92
N LEU A 70 -2.51 -7.39 5.66
CA LEU A 70 -2.34 -7.91 4.29
C LEU A 70 -3.63 -7.75 3.48
N ILE A 71 -4.78 -8.11 4.05
CA ILE A 71 -6.09 -7.94 3.41
C ILE A 71 -6.36 -6.47 3.11
N LEU A 72 -6.06 -5.57 4.06
CA LEU A 72 -6.20 -4.12 3.87
C LEU A 72 -5.39 -3.62 2.67
N ILE A 73 -4.12 -4.02 2.55
CA ILE A 73 -3.25 -3.62 1.43
C ILE A 73 -3.84 -4.10 0.09
N ILE A 74 -4.36 -5.33 0.04
CA ILE A 74 -5.01 -5.87 -1.17
C ILE A 74 -6.26 -5.04 -1.53
N ILE A 75 -7.10 -4.68 -0.56
CA ILE A 75 -8.30 -3.87 -0.79
C ILE A 75 -7.92 -2.50 -1.34
N VAL A 76 -6.94 -1.82 -0.73
CA VAL A 76 -6.46 -0.51 -1.19
C VAL A 76 -5.89 -0.59 -2.61
N LEU A 77 -5.16 -1.65 -2.92
CA LEU A 77 -4.61 -1.90 -4.25
C LEU A 77 -5.73 -2.12 -5.28
N ALA A 78 -6.74 -2.91 -4.95
CA ALA A 78 -7.89 -3.15 -5.82
C ALA A 78 -8.68 -1.87 -6.12
N ILE A 79 -8.96 -1.06 -5.09
CA ILE A 79 -9.65 0.23 -5.24
C ILE A 79 -8.83 1.19 -6.09
N SER A 80 -7.52 1.28 -5.83
CA SER A 80 -6.62 2.16 -6.60
C SER A 80 -6.55 1.74 -8.07
N THR A 81 -6.49 0.43 -8.34
CA THR A 81 -6.47 -0.10 -9.71
C THR A 81 -7.79 0.15 -10.43
N TYR A 82 -8.92 -0.08 -9.76
CA TYR A 82 -10.24 0.20 -10.32
C TYR A 82 -10.42 1.69 -10.65
N SER A 83 -10.07 2.57 -9.71
CA SER A 83 -10.14 4.02 -9.89
C SER A 83 -9.26 4.49 -11.05
N PHE A 84 -8.07 3.90 -11.21
CA PHE A 84 -7.19 4.22 -12.32
C PHE A 84 -7.83 3.81 -13.65
N VAL A 85 -8.29 2.56 -13.76
CA VAL A 85 -8.94 2.07 -14.99
C VAL A 85 -10.17 2.91 -15.35
N SER A 86 -11.00 3.29 -14.38
CA SER A 86 -12.21 4.10 -14.64
C SER A 86 -11.92 5.51 -15.16
N ILE A 87 -10.72 6.04 -14.96
CA ILE A 87 -10.33 7.36 -15.47
C ILE A 87 -9.95 7.30 -16.95
N PHE A 88 -9.48 6.14 -17.42
CA PHE A 88 -9.00 5.94 -18.78
C PHE A 88 -9.98 5.19 -19.70
N LEU A 89 -11.13 4.76 -19.17
CA LEU A 89 -12.17 4.02 -19.88
C LEU A 89 -13.36 4.94 -20.17
#